data_AF-A0A2T0KJG7-F1
#
_entry.id   AF-A0A2T0KJG7-F1
#
_cell.length_a   1.000
_cell.length_b   1.000
_cell.length_c   1.000
_cell.angle_alpha   90.00
_cell.angle_beta   90.00
_cell.angle_gamma   90.00
#
_symmetry.space_group_name_H-M   'P 1'
#
loop_
_entity.id
_entity.type
_entity.pdbx_description
1 polymer ?
#
loop_
_entity_poly.entity_id
_entity_poly.type
_entity_poly.pdbx_seq_one_letter_code
_entity_poly.pdbx_strand_id
1 'polypeptide(L)'
;MPRYLLGQGVNLEHTVYDRDGALAAATVVFTATPTVGSPVIPSVASPSLGIYRAATFEPTDLGQWTYKVAVTGPVTDARFGAFQVVDGSTLAVPPTGAYASQADLSDILSPLPDNADQLLIRAAREIDRALLAAVYDITDPVYVEALRQASLEQIAGNAQDGDSTGLGGILTTITSFTIGKLQGTKAATPTSPVPRTNGLVDQAWLTLQAAGLTGGQPGEPWGYCW
;
A
#
# COMPACT_ATOMS: atom_id res chain seq x y z
N MET A 1 0.58 13.45 2.06
CA MET A 1 -0.82 13.79 1.66
C MET A 1 -1.28 12.69 0.71
N PRO A 2 -2.54 12.21 0.72
CA PRO A 2 -2.92 11.07 -0.10
C PRO A 2 -2.68 11.31 -1.59
N ARG A 3 -2.02 10.36 -2.26
CA ARG A 3 -1.72 10.39 -3.71
C ARG A 3 -2.46 9.25 -4.41
N TYR A 4 -3.07 9.56 -5.54
CA TYR A 4 -3.81 8.61 -6.40
C TYR A 4 -3.32 8.73 -7.84
N LEU A 5 -3.36 7.65 -8.61
CA LEU A 5 -3.13 7.74 -10.04
C LEU A 5 -4.36 8.29 -10.77
N LEU A 6 -4.14 8.91 -11.93
CA LEU A 6 -5.21 9.27 -12.84
C LEU A 6 -6.02 8.02 -13.23
N GLY A 7 -7.35 8.10 -13.18
CA GLY A 7 -8.23 6.97 -13.47
C GLY A 7 -8.32 5.92 -12.34
N GLN A 8 -7.61 6.07 -11.23
CA GLN A 8 -7.83 5.20 -10.07
C GLN A 8 -9.04 5.66 -9.24
N GLY A 9 -9.80 4.69 -8.74
CA GLY A 9 -10.93 4.94 -7.87
C GLY A 9 -10.52 5.58 -6.54
N VAL A 10 -11.09 6.75 -6.23
CA VAL A 10 -10.92 7.43 -4.95
C VAL A 10 -12.09 7.11 -4.04
N ASN A 11 -11.79 6.66 -2.81
CA ASN A 11 -12.77 6.40 -1.76
C ASN A 11 -12.68 7.49 -0.68
N LEU A 12 -13.80 8.16 -0.42
CA LEU A 12 -13.91 9.14 0.66
C LEU A 12 -14.84 8.60 1.75
N GLU A 13 -14.38 8.70 2.99
CA GLU A 13 -15.13 8.32 4.18
C GLU A 13 -15.21 9.49 5.15
N HIS A 14 -16.35 9.61 5.84
CA HIS A 14 -16.54 10.54 6.93
C HIS A 14 -17.44 9.95 8.01
N THR A 15 -16.99 10.04 9.25
CA THR A 15 -17.74 9.60 10.42
C THR A 15 -18.32 10.81 11.13
N VAL A 16 -19.63 10.75 11.41
CA VAL A 16 -20.40 11.78 12.08
C VAL A 16 -20.67 11.35 13.51
N TYR A 17 -20.38 12.24 14.45
CA TYR A 17 -20.62 12.06 15.87
C TYR A 17 -21.64 13.10 16.37
N ASP A 18 -22.46 12.73 17.35
CA ASP A 18 -23.30 13.67 18.08
C ASP A 18 -22.51 14.42 19.17
N ARG A 19 -23.22 15.25 19.93
CA ARG A 19 -22.66 16.05 21.03
C ARG A 19 -22.09 15.20 22.17
N ASP A 20 -22.59 13.98 22.34
CA ASP A 20 -22.19 13.07 23.40
C ASP A 20 -21.06 12.13 22.92
N GLY A 21 -20.61 12.28 21.67
CA GLY A 21 -19.54 11.50 21.05
C GLY A 21 -20.00 10.14 20.50
N ALA A 22 -21.31 9.89 20.44
CA ALA A 22 -21.86 8.69 19.83
C ALA A 22 -22.05 8.87 18.32
N LEU A 23 -22.06 7.76 17.57
CA LEU A 23 -22.27 7.80 16.13
C LEU A 23 -23.69 8.28 15.80
N ALA A 24 -23.80 9.27 14.91
CA ALA A 24 -25.06 9.95 14.64
C ALA A 24 -25.47 9.86 13.17
N ALA A 25 -26.75 9.58 12.94
CA ALA A 25 -27.32 9.64 11.60
C ALA A 25 -27.50 11.10 11.15
N ALA A 26 -27.03 11.39 9.94
CA ALA A 26 -27.12 12.67 9.25
C ALA A 26 -27.28 12.48 7.73
N THR A 27 -27.50 13.59 7.04
CA THR A 27 -27.37 13.63 5.58
C THR A 27 -25.96 14.12 5.26
N VAL A 28 -25.22 13.36 4.44
CA VAL A 28 -23.84 13.70 4.08
C VAL A 28 -23.72 13.84 2.58
N VAL A 29 -23.09 14.93 2.14
CA VAL A 29 -22.76 15.19 0.74
C VAL A 29 -21.24 15.36 0.64
N PHE A 30 -20.63 14.59 -0.25
CA PHE A 30 -19.23 14.78 -0.64
C PHE A 30 -19.17 15.59 -1.93
N THR A 31 -18.24 16.55 -2.00
CA THR A 31 -17.94 17.29 -3.22
C THR A 31 -16.43 17.32 -3.39
N ALA A 32 -15.92 16.68 -4.44
CA ALA A 32 -14.52 16.70 -4.82
C ALA A 32 -14.32 17.70 -5.96
N THR A 33 -13.37 18.61 -5.85
CA THR A 33 -13.14 19.69 -6.82
C THR A 33 -11.67 19.67 -7.24
N PRO A 34 -11.37 19.49 -8.54
CA PRO A 34 -10.02 19.65 -9.04
C PRO A 34 -9.58 21.12 -9.00
N THR A 35 -8.28 21.38 -9.05
CA THR A 35 -7.76 22.75 -9.19
C THR A 35 -8.20 23.40 -10.51
N VAL A 36 -8.36 22.58 -11.54
CA VAL A 36 -8.86 22.97 -12.87
C VAL A 36 -9.87 21.91 -13.29
N GLY A 37 -11.11 22.30 -13.55
CA GLY A 37 -12.17 21.37 -13.96
C GLY A 37 -13.47 21.56 -13.18
N SER A 38 -14.40 20.63 -13.39
CA SER A 38 -15.72 20.66 -12.74
C SER A 38 -15.73 19.81 -11.46
N PRO A 39 -16.50 20.20 -10.43
CA PRO A 39 -16.65 19.39 -9.23
C PRO A 39 -17.35 18.06 -9.55
N VAL A 40 -16.91 17.01 -8.87
CA VAL A 40 -17.53 15.69 -8.84
C VAL A 40 -18.29 15.54 -7.52
N ILE A 41 -19.55 15.12 -7.61
CA ILE A 41 -20.42 14.85 -6.47
C ILE A 41 -20.75 13.34 -6.48
N PRO A 42 -19.94 12.50 -5.81
CA PRO A 42 -20.22 11.08 -5.74
C PRO A 42 -21.48 10.83 -4.92
N SER A 43 -22.24 9.79 -5.30
CA SER A 43 -23.37 9.34 -4.48
C SER A 43 -22.85 8.82 -3.14
N VAL A 44 -23.68 8.90 -2.09
CA VAL A 44 -23.27 8.52 -0.73
C VAL A 44 -24.14 7.37 -0.27
N ALA A 45 -23.51 6.26 0.10
CA ALA A 45 -24.21 5.23 0.85
C ALA A 45 -24.54 5.82 2.23
N SER A 46 -25.83 5.94 2.54
CA SER A 46 -26.28 6.45 3.84
C SER A 46 -26.29 5.31 4.86
N PRO A 47 -25.25 5.14 5.70
CA PRO A 47 -25.33 4.28 6.88
C PRO A 47 -26.45 4.77 7.82
N SER A 48 -27.07 3.85 8.54
CA SER A 48 -27.86 4.18 9.72
C SER A 48 -27.00 4.48 10.96
N LEU A 49 -25.68 4.29 10.87
CA LEU A 49 -24.73 4.27 11.99
C LEU A 49 -23.65 5.36 11.92
N GLY A 50 -23.87 6.46 11.20
CA GLY A 50 -22.96 7.62 11.22
C GLY A 50 -21.64 7.51 10.42
N ILE A 51 -21.32 6.38 9.76
CA ILE A 51 -20.10 6.20 8.95
C ILE A 51 -20.40 6.26 7.44
N TYR A 52 -20.26 7.44 6.83
CA TYR A 52 -20.67 7.70 5.46
C TYR A 52 -19.53 7.44 4.48
N ARG A 53 -19.82 6.68 3.43
CA ARG A 53 -18.87 6.39 2.35
C ARG A 53 -19.42 6.94 1.03
N ALA A 54 -18.61 7.73 0.36
CA ALA A 54 -18.87 8.10 -1.02
C ALA A 54 -18.68 6.86 -1.93
N ALA A 55 -19.51 6.75 -2.96
CA ALA A 55 -19.26 5.85 -4.07
C ALA A 55 -17.90 6.20 -4.69
N THR A 56 -17.16 5.16 -5.04
CA THR A 56 -15.87 5.30 -5.72
C THR A 56 -16.05 6.11 -7.00
N PHE A 57 -15.20 7.11 -7.20
CA PHE A 57 -15.16 7.90 -8.43
C PHE A 57 -13.73 7.98 -8.94
N GLU A 58 -13.58 8.12 -10.25
CA GLU A 58 -12.28 8.21 -10.91
C GLU A 58 -11.97 9.68 -11.23
N PRO A 59 -10.86 10.23 -10.74
CA PRO A 59 -10.44 11.58 -11.09
C PRO A 59 -10.08 11.67 -12.58
N THR A 60 -10.57 12.72 -13.23
CA THR A 60 -10.34 13.00 -14.66
C THR A 60 -9.18 13.95 -14.93
N ASP A 61 -8.72 14.65 -13.89
CA ASP A 61 -7.75 15.74 -14.01
C ASP A 61 -6.56 15.51 -13.08
N LEU A 62 -5.36 15.80 -13.58
CA LEU A 62 -4.12 15.75 -12.82
C LEU A 62 -4.03 16.93 -11.84
N GLY A 63 -3.23 16.77 -10.79
CA GLY A 63 -2.89 17.82 -9.85
C GLY A 63 -3.65 17.74 -8.53
N GLN A 64 -3.75 18.86 -7.83
CA GLN A 64 -4.36 18.89 -6.51
C GLN A 64 -5.89 18.89 -6.63
N TRP A 65 -6.52 18.04 -5.83
CA TRP A 65 -7.95 18.00 -5.61
C TRP A 65 -8.25 18.38 -4.16
N THR A 66 -9.31 19.15 -3.98
CA THR A 66 -9.88 19.43 -2.66
C THR A 66 -11.21 18.73 -2.53
N TYR A 67 -11.56 18.27 -1.34
CA TYR A 67 -12.91 17.77 -1.09
C TYR A 67 -13.52 18.45 0.12
N LYS A 68 -14.83 18.64 0.02
CA LYS A 68 -15.68 19.11 1.10
C LYS A 68 -16.68 18.02 1.44
N VAL A 69 -16.82 17.76 2.72
CA VAL A 69 -17.91 16.96 3.28
C VAL A 69 -18.85 17.93 3.97
N ALA A 70 -20.11 17.96 3.54
CA ALA A 70 -21.16 18.74 4.17
C ALA A 70 -22.12 17.78 4.89
N VAL A 71 -22.29 17.97 6.19
CA VAL A 71 -23.19 17.19 7.04
C VAL A 71 -24.36 18.08 7.44
N THR A 72 -25.58 17.60 7.23
CA THR A 72 -26.82 18.32 7.57
C THR A 72 -27.83 17.40 8.26
N GLY A 73 -28.82 18.01 8.92
CA GLY A 73 -29.88 17.30 9.65
C GLY A 73 -29.71 17.46 11.16
N PRO A 74 -29.79 16.38 11.96
CA PRO A 74 -29.69 16.45 13.43
C PRO A 74 -28.35 16.97 13.94
N VAL A 75 -27.29 16.73 13.17
CA VAL A 75 -25.94 17.26 13.37
C VAL A 75 -25.59 18.09 12.13
N THR A 76 -24.91 19.22 12.34
CA THR A 76 -24.38 20.05 11.26
C THR A 76 -22.87 20.14 11.43
N ASP A 77 -22.13 19.75 10.40
CA ASP A 77 -20.67 19.78 10.37
C ASP A 77 -20.17 19.98 8.93
N ALA A 78 -18.94 20.46 8.79
CA ALA A 78 -18.26 20.52 7.52
C ALA A 78 -16.78 20.17 7.67
N ARG A 79 -16.32 19.22 6.88
CA ARG A 79 -14.91 18.83 6.80
C ARG A 79 -14.33 19.18 5.45
N PHE A 80 -13.08 19.64 5.46
CA PHE A 80 -12.29 19.87 4.25
C PHE A 80 -11.08 18.94 4.24
N GLY A 81 -10.68 18.52 3.05
CA GLY A 81 -9.44 17.80 2.86
C GLY A 81 -8.91 17.97 1.44
N ALA A 82 -7.76 17.37 1.17
CA ALA A 82 -7.13 17.40 -0.13
C ALA A 82 -6.46 16.06 -0.42
N PHE A 83 -6.33 15.76 -1.72
CA PHE A 83 -5.53 14.67 -2.26
C PHE A 83 -4.86 15.13 -3.55
N GLN A 84 -3.85 14.39 -3.99
CA GLN A 84 -3.14 14.68 -5.22
C GLN A 84 -3.39 13.55 -6.22
N VAL A 85 -3.67 13.92 -7.48
CA VAL A 85 -3.75 12.99 -8.60
C VAL A 85 -2.51 13.17 -9.47
N VAL A 86 -1.83 12.07 -9.76
CA VAL A 86 -0.56 12.05 -10.50
C VAL A 86 -0.66 11.14 -11.72
N ASP A 87 0.15 11.43 -12.73
CA ASP A 87 0.22 10.62 -13.93
C ASP A 87 1.02 9.33 -13.65
N GLY A 88 0.40 8.17 -13.90
CA GLY A 88 1.03 6.87 -13.72
C GLY A 88 2.29 6.69 -14.57
N SER A 89 2.38 7.33 -15.73
CA SER A 89 3.54 7.20 -16.62
C SER A 89 4.82 7.78 -16.00
N THR A 90 4.68 8.80 -15.13
CA THR A 90 5.80 9.40 -14.39
C THR A 90 6.29 8.52 -13.24
N LEU A 91 5.50 7.52 -12.87
CA LEU A 91 5.76 6.62 -11.74
C LEU A 91 6.03 5.18 -12.17
N ALA A 92 6.08 4.92 -13.49
CA ALA A 92 6.29 3.60 -14.08
C ALA A 92 7.76 3.15 -14.05
N VAL A 93 8.70 4.06 -13.77
CA VAL A 93 10.12 3.73 -13.63
C VAL A 93 10.40 3.32 -12.18
N PRO A 94 10.97 2.13 -11.92
CA PRO A 94 11.37 1.74 -10.57
C PRO A 94 12.40 2.69 -9.97
N PRO A 95 12.30 3.03 -8.69
CA PRO A 95 13.35 3.79 -8.01
C PRO A 95 14.65 2.97 -7.97
N THR A 96 15.79 3.64 -7.91
CA THR A 96 17.11 2.98 -7.88
C THR A 96 17.20 1.99 -6.72
N GLY A 97 17.47 0.72 -7.04
CA GLY A 97 17.55 -0.36 -6.05
C GLY A 97 16.21 -1.01 -5.70
N ALA A 98 15.18 -0.82 -6.53
CA ALA A 98 13.92 -1.56 -6.46
C ALA A 98 13.62 -2.31 -7.77
N TYR A 99 12.83 -3.38 -7.68
CA TYR A 99 12.38 -4.17 -8.83
C TYR A 99 11.00 -3.77 -9.36
N ALA A 100 10.19 -3.08 -8.54
CA ALA A 100 8.86 -2.60 -8.88
C ALA A 100 8.77 -1.08 -8.77
N SER A 101 7.85 -0.49 -9.54
CA SER A 101 7.63 0.95 -9.61
C SER A 101 6.53 1.44 -8.65
N GLN A 102 6.43 2.75 -8.47
CA GLN A 102 5.31 3.33 -7.69
C GLN A 102 3.96 3.11 -8.40
N ALA A 103 3.94 3.03 -9.73
CA ALA A 103 2.75 2.68 -10.49
C ALA A 103 2.31 1.25 -10.16
N ASP A 104 3.22 0.28 -10.16
CA ASP A 104 2.94 -1.11 -9.78
C ASP A 104 2.42 -1.20 -8.33
N LEU A 105 3.00 -0.42 -7.41
CA LEU A 105 2.58 -0.41 -6.01
C LEU A 105 1.15 0.13 -5.86
N SER A 106 0.74 1.07 -6.69
CA SER A 106 -0.59 1.67 -6.61
C SER A 106 -1.71 0.70 -6.95
N ASP A 107 -1.41 -0.39 -7.67
CA ASP A 107 -2.38 -1.44 -7.99
C ASP A 107 -2.79 -2.26 -6.75
N ILE A 108 -1.88 -2.37 -5.76
CA ILE A 108 -2.12 -3.10 -4.52
C ILE A 108 -2.41 -2.20 -3.32
N LEU A 109 -1.89 -0.97 -3.31
CA LEU A 109 -2.08 0.00 -2.23
C LEU A 109 -2.62 1.33 -2.78
N SER A 110 -3.89 1.61 -2.48
CA SER A 110 -4.53 2.88 -2.78
C SER A 110 -5.19 3.46 -1.51
N PRO A 111 -4.86 4.71 -1.11
CA PRO A 111 -3.93 5.64 -1.76
C PRO A 111 -2.47 5.18 -1.70
N LEU A 112 -1.65 5.73 -2.61
CA LEU A 112 -0.21 5.48 -2.62
C LEU A 112 0.42 6.06 -1.32
N PRO A 113 1.19 5.25 -0.56
CA PRO A 113 1.83 5.72 0.67
C PRO A 113 2.87 6.82 0.42
N ASP A 114 3.01 7.76 1.36
CA ASP A 114 4.02 8.84 1.28
C ASP A 114 5.46 8.30 1.25
N ASN A 115 5.69 7.09 1.76
CA ASN A 115 6.99 6.40 1.80
C ASN A 115 7.11 5.25 0.77
N ALA A 116 6.36 5.30 -0.34
CA ALA A 116 6.34 4.26 -1.37
C ALA A 116 7.74 3.79 -1.84
N ASP A 117 8.65 4.71 -2.17
CA ASP A 117 10.01 4.38 -2.60
C ASP A 117 10.77 3.57 -1.54
N GLN A 118 10.60 3.94 -0.28
CA GLN A 118 11.25 3.25 0.83
C GLN A 118 10.71 1.83 1.00
N LEU A 119 9.41 1.62 0.81
CA LEU A 119 8.80 0.27 0.83
C LEU A 119 9.37 -0.60 -0.30
N LEU A 120 9.42 -0.07 -1.52
CA LEU A 120 9.92 -0.74 -2.72
C LEU A 120 11.40 -1.14 -2.57
N ILE A 121 12.25 -0.21 -2.14
CA ILE A 121 13.68 -0.46 -1.93
C ILE A 121 13.91 -1.48 -0.82
N ARG A 122 13.11 -1.44 0.25
CA ARG A 122 13.26 -2.38 1.37
C ARG A 122 12.82 -3.79 0.99
N ALA A 123 11.71 -3.93 0.25
CA ALA A 123 11.28 -5.22 -0.28
C ALA A 123 12.34 -5.84 -1.20
N ALA A 124 12.93 -5.04 -2.10
CA ALA A 124 14.03 -5.50 -2.96
C ALA A 124 15.22 -6.01 -2.14
N ARG A 125 15.62 -5.32 -1.07
CA ARG A 125 16.70 -5.79 -0.16
C ARG A 125 16.38 -7.10 0.57
N GLU A 126 15.11 -7.37 0.86
CA GLU A 126 14.69 -8.65 1.45
C GLU A 126 14.80 -9.77 0.42
N ILE A 127 14.42 -9.51 -0.83
CA ILE A 127 14.56 -10.43 -1.95
C ILE A 127 16.04 -10.72 -2.24
N ASP A 128 16.89 -9.69 -2.31
CA ASP A 128 18.33 -9.85 -2.54
C ASP A 128 18.98 -10.73 -1.47
N ARG A 129 18.53 -10.59 -0.21
CA ARG A 129 18.99 -11.42 0.90
C ARG A 129 18.55 -12.87 0.74
N ALA A 130 17.33 -13.11 0.28
CA ALA A 130 16.82 -14.45 0.02
C ALA A 130 17.51 -15.11 -1.17
N LEU A 131 17.94 -14.33 -2.16
CA LEU A 131 18.61 -14.77 -3.39
C LEU A 131 20.14 -14.67 -3.33
N LEU A 132 20.75 -14.48 -2.16
CA LEU A 132 22.19 -14.20 -1.99
C LEU A 132 23.12 -15.19 -2.73
N ALA A 133 22.70 -16.45 -2.88
CA ALA A 133 23.48 -17.50 -3.54
C ALA A 133 22.92 -17.93 -4.91
N ALA A 134 21.84 -17.29 -5.40
CA ALA A 134 21.23 -17.61 -6.67
C ALA A 134 22.06 -17.03 -7.83
N VAL A 135 22.19 -17.80 -8.91
CA VAL A 135 22.82 -17.36 -10.17
C VAL A 135 21.76 -17.38 -11.25
N TYR A 136 21.52 -16.23 -11.87
CA TYR A 136 20.51 -16.04 -12.91
C TYR A 136 20.87 -14.83 -13.77
N ASP A 137 20.30 -14.73 -14.96
CA ASP A 137 20.45 -13.57 -15.83
C ASP A 137 19.48 -12.47 -15.40
N ILE A 138 19.99 -11.40 -14.79
CA ILE A 138 19.15 -10.29 -14.32
C ILE A 138 18.38 -9.57 -15.43
N THR A 139 18.71 -9.80 -16.70
CA THR A 139 18.02 -9.22 -17.85
C THR A 139 16.95 -10.14 -18.45
N ASP A 140 16.86 -11.39 -18.00
CA ASP A 140 15.82 -12.30 -18.46
C ASP A 140 14.44 -11.78 -18.03
N PRO A 141 13.51 -11.55 -18.97
CA PRO A 141 12.18 -11.02 -18.65
C PRO A 141 11.39 -11.88 -17.65
N VAL A 142 11.63 -13.20 -17.60
CA VAL A 142 10.98 -14.09 -16.64
C VAL A 142 11.42 -13.75 -15.21
N TYR A 143 12.72 -13.52 -15.00
CA TYR A 143 13.25 -13.19 -13.68
C TYR A 143 12.92 -11.76 -13.28
N VAL A 144 12.96 -10.81 -14.22
CA VAL A 144 12.56 -9.42 -13.96
C VAL A 144 11.11 -9.36 -13.47
N GLU A 145 10.19 -10.06 -14.15
CA GLU A 145 8.79 -10.10 -13.74
C GLU A 145 8.60 -10.81 -12.39
N ALA A 146 9.31 -11.92 -12.15
CA ALA A 146 9.25 -12.62 -10.88
C ALA A 146 9.75 -11.75 -9.70
N LEU A 147 10.83 -11.00 -9.88
CA LEU A 147 11.37 -10.07 -8.88
C LEU A 147 10.41 -8.90 -8.62
N ARG A 148 9.78 -8.36 -9.68
CA ARG A 148 8.75 -7.32 -9.58
C ARG A 148 7.56 -7.82 -8.76
N GLN A 149 6.98 -8.96 -9.12
CA GLN A 149 5.83 -9.55 -8.45
C GLN A 149 6.15 -9.93 -7.00
N ALA A 150 7.29 -10.58 -6.75
CA ALA A 150 7.71 -10.91 -5.40
C ALA A 150 7.88 -9.67 -4.51
N SER A 151 8.34 -8.55 -5.07
CA SER A 151 8.45 -7.28 -4.34
C SER A 151 7.08 -6.75 -3.91
N LEU A 152 6.09 -6.84 -4.79
CA LEU A 152 4.72 -6.40 -4.50
C LEU A 152 4.05 -7.31 -3.46
N GLU A 153 4.17 -8.64 -3.60
CA GLU A 153 3.65 -9.61 -2.62
C GLU A 153 4.29 -9.44 -1.24
N GLN A 154 5.59 -9.15 -1.21
CA GLN A 154 6.30 -8.88 0.04
C GLN A 154 5.74 -7.63 0.74
N ILE A 155 5.45 -6.56 -0.02
CA ILE A 155 4.85 -5.34 0.53
C ILE A 155 3.40 -5.58 0.94
N ALA A 156 2.61 -6.29 0.13
CA ALA A 156 1.22 -6.61 0.42
C ALA A 156 1.09 -7.41 1.73
N GLY A 157 1.91 -8.45 1.92
CA GLY A 157 1.91 -9.22 3.17
C GLY A 157 2.41 -8.41 4.37
N ASN A 158 3.44 -7.57 4.20
CA ASN A 158 3.89 -6.66 5.26
C ASN A 158 2.79 -5.65 5.65
N ALA A 159 2.04 -5.13 4.68
CA ALA A 159 0.92 -4.23 4.93
C ALA A 159 -0.23 -4.92 5.68
N GLN A 160 -0.52 -6.19 5.38
CA GLN A 160 -1.49 -7.00 6.13
C GLN A 160 -1.07 -7.21 7.59
N ASP A 161 0.23 -7.35 7.85
CA ASP A 161 0.80 -7.39 9.20
C ASP A 161 0.81 -6.02 9.90
N GLY A 162 0.36 -4.95 9.22
CA GLY A 162 0.36 -3.58 9.73
C GLY A 162 1.72 -2.87 9.65
N ASP A 163 2.71 -3.44 8.95
CA ASP A 163 4.00 -2.80 8.72
C ASP A 163 3.89 -1.75 7.60
N SER A 164 3.75 -0.50 8.02
CA SER A 164 3.77 0.67 7.13
C SER A 164 5.19 1.19 6.85
N THR A 165 6.23 0.59 7.45
CA THR A 165 7.61 1.03 7.30
C THR A 165 8.39 0.19 6.28
N GLY A 166 7.94 -1.04 6.00
CA GLY A 166 8.65 -1.99 5.14
C GLY A 166 9.93 -2.52 5.78
N LEU A 167 10.04 -2.48 7.11
CA LEU A 167 11.17 -3.07 7.83
C LEU A 167 11.05 -4.59 7.97
N GLY A 168 9.90 -5.15 7.58
CA GLY A 168 9.60 -6.55 7.64
C GLY A 168 9.65 -7.09 9.08
N GLY A 169 9.44 -8.40 9.21
CA GLY A 169 9.47 -9.09 10.49
C GLY A 169 10.83 -9.01 11.22
N ILE A 170 11.94 -8.67 10.57
CA ILE A 170 13.29 -8.75 11.17
C ILE A 170 13.52 -7.69 12.26
N LEU A 171 12.98 -6.48 12.13
CA LEU A 171 13.04 -5.48 13.21
C LEU A 171 11.85 -5.55 14.17
N THR A 172 10.86 -6.40 13.90
CA THR A 172 9.74 -6.62 14.83
C THR A 172 10.15 -7.32 16.13
N THR A 173 11.40 -7.79 16.24
CA THR A 173 11.96 -8.42 17.45
C THR A 173 12.27 -7.41 18.56
N ILE A 174 12.40 -6.11 18.25
CA ILE A 174 12.54 -5.08 19.31
C ILE A 174 11.14 -4.82 19.88
N THR A 175 10.79 -5.58 20.91
CA THR A 175 9.48 -5.55 21.57
C THR A 175 9.36 -4.45 22.64
N SER A 176 10.49 -3.95 23.12
CA SER A 176 10.54 -2.82 24.05
C SER A 176 11.87 -2.09 23.99
N PHE A 177 11.86 -0.84 24.44
CA PHE A 177 13.08 -0.10 24.73
C PHE A 177 12.92 0.69 26.04
N THR A 178 14.06 0.96 26.67
CA THR A 178 14.14 1.82 27.85
C THR A 178 15.19 2.89 27.60
N ILE A 179 14.79 4.16 27.66
CA ILE A 179 15.70 5.31 27.64
C ILE A 179 15.46 6.08 28.95
N GLY A 180 16.35 5.88 29.93
CA GLY A 180 16.18 6.43 31.27
C GLY A 180 14.91 5.90 31.94
N LYS A 181 13.96 6.80 32.26
CA LYS A 181 12.65 6.45 32.85
C LYS A 181 11.56 6.19 31.82
N LEU A 182 11.82 6.42 30.53
CA LEU A 182 10.86 6.16 29.46
C LEU A 182 10.93 4.69 29.07
N GLN A 183 9.79 4.01 29.16
CA GLN A 183 9.62 2.64 28.69
C GLN A 183 8.55 2.66 27.59
N GLY A 184 8.88 2.06 26.45
CA GLY A 184 7.94 1.85 25.36
C GLY A 184 7.85 0.36 25.06
N THR A 185 6.63 -0.16 24.94
CA THR A 185 6.36 -1.50 24.42
C THR A 185 5.72 -1.39 23.05
N LYS A 186 6.10 -2.28 22.15
CA LYS A 186 5.49 -2.38 20.82
C LYS A 186 4.01 -2.72 20.97
N ALA A 187 3.15 -2.14 20.12
CA ALA A 187 1.77 -2.58 19.95
C ALA A 187 1.69 -4.07 19.59
N ALA A 188 0.67 -4.76 20.09
CA ALA A 188 0.54 -6.22 19.96
C ALA A 188 0.61 -6.67 18.49
N THR A 189 1.36 -7.73 18.23
CA THR A 189 1.42 -8.42 16.93
C THR A 189 0.01 -8.88 16.53
N PRO A 190 -0.38 -8.83 15.24
CA PRO A 190 -1.64 -9.40 14.77
C PRO A 190 -1.81 -10.85 15.23
N THR A 191 -3.04 -11.23 15.58
CA THR A 191 -3.42 -12.57 16.08
C THR A 191 -3.24 -13.69 15.05
N SER A 192 -2.98 -13.35 13.80
CA SER A 192 -2.66 -14.29 12.71
C SER A 192 -1.68 -13.60 11.76
N PRO A 193 -0.36 -13.68 12.02
CA PRO A 193 0.64 -13.08 11.15
C PRO A 193 0.70 -13.78 9.80
N VAL A 194 1.06 -13.05 8.75
CA VAL A 194 1.24 -13.61 7.42
C VAL A 194 2.37 -14.67 7.44
N PRO A 195 2.16 -15.88 6.88
CA PRO A 195 3.19 -16.91 6.82
C PRO A 195 4.44 -16.44 6.07
N ARG A 196 5.63 -16.89 6.52
CA ARG A 196 6.92 -16.47 5.95
C ARG A 196 7.86 -17.65 5.72
N THR A 197 8.57 -17.63 4.59
CA THR A 197 9.57 -18.61 4.18
C THR A 197 10.89 -17.89 3.90
N ASN A 198 11.96 -18.30 4.58
CA ASN A 198 13.29 -17.66 4.52
C ASN A 198 13.28 -16.12 4.71
N GLY A 199 12.39 -15.63 5.57
CA GLY A 199 12.24 -14.19 5.85
C GLY A 199 11.34 -13.42 4.88
N LEU A 200 10.93 -14.01 3.77
CA LEU A 200 9.95 -13.46 2.83
C LEU A 200 8.53 -13.91 3.20
N VAL A 201 7.53 -13.12 2.84
CA VAL A 201 6.12 -13.53 2.78
C VAL A 201 5.99 -14.75 1.86
N ASP A 202 5.20 -15.73 2.27
CA ASP A 202 5.12 -17.03 1.59
C ASP A 202 4.73 -16.90 0.10
N GLN A 203 3.81 -16.00 -0.25
CA GLN A 203 3.44 -15.73 -1.64
C GLN A 203 4.60 -15.14 -2.47
N ALA A 204 5.42 -14.26 -1.86
CA ALA A 204 6.62 -13.76 -2.52
C ALA A 204 7.64 -14.87 -2.76
N TRP A 205 7.81 -15.78 -1.78
CA TRP A 205 8.68 -16.95 -1.93
C TRP A 205 8.19 -17.89 -3.04
N LEU A 206 6.89 -18.21 -3.09
CA LEU A 206 6.29 -19.07 -4.12
C LEU A 206 6.43 -18.46 -5.52
N THR A 207 6.32 -17.15 -5.64
CA THR A 207 6.53 -16.43 -6.91
C THR A 207 7.97 -16.61 -7.41
N LEU A 208 8.96 -16.47 -6.53
CA LEU A 208 10.36 -16.71 -6.88
C LEU A 208 10.63 -18.19 -7.18
N GLN A 209 9.97 -19.11 -6.47
CA GLN A 209 10.11 -20.55 -6.67
C GLN A 209 9.55 -20.98 -8.02
N ALA A 210 8.40 -20.44 -8.42
CA ALA A 210 7.78 -20.71 -9.72
C ALA A 210 8.68 -20.26 -10.88
N ALA A 211 9.47 -19.21 -10.68
CA ALA A 211 10.48 -18.76 -11.64
C ALA A 211 11.80 -19.57 -11.57
N GLY A 212 11.94 -20.53 -10.63
CA GLY A 212 13.16 -21.31 -10.44
C GLY A 212 14.30 -20.55 -9.72
N LEU A 213 14.02 -19.38 -9.15
CA LEU A 213 15.01 -18.56 -8.43
C LEU A 213 15.30 -19.09 -7.02
N THR A 214 14.35 -19.81 -6.43
CA THR A 214 14.48 -20.42 -5.10
C THR A 214 14.28 -21.94 -5.21
N GLY A 215 15.30 -22.72 -4.83
CA GLY A 215 15.24 -24.19 -4.91
C GLY A 215 16.27 -24.85 -5.84
N GLY A 216 17.17 -24.10 -6.46
CA GLY A 216 18.35 -24.68 -7.08
C GLY A 216 19.25 -25.33 -6.03
N GLN A 217 19.40 -26.66 -6.07
CA GLN A 217 20.68 -27.24 -5.65
C GLN A 217 21.79 -26.51 -6.43
N PRO A 218 22.98 -26.28 -5.86
CA PRO A 218 24.08 -25.68 -6.59
C PRO A 218 24.22 -26.42 -7.92
N GLY A 219 23.94 -25.72 -9.02
CA GLY A 219 23.89 -26.33 -10.35
C GLY A 219 25.21 -27.03 -10.58
N GLU A 220 25.19 -28.36 -10.75
CA GLU A 220 26.33 -29.03 -11.34
C GLU A 220 26.55 -28.35 -12.70
N PRO A 221 27.77 -27.87 -13.01
CA PRO A 221 28.02 -27.04 -14.19
C PRO A 221 27.85 -27.78 -15.53
N TRP A 222 27.29 -29.00 -15.52
CA TRP A 222 27.11 -29.84 -16.69
C TRP A 222 25.84 -30.70 -16.55
N GLY A 223 24.79 -30.40 -17.33
CA GLY A 223 23.78 -31.41 -17.64
C GLY A 223 22.65 -30.88 -18.51
N TYR A 224 22.66 -31.17 -19.80
CA TYR A 224 22.02 -32.32 -20.47
C TYR A 224 20.66 -31.94 -21.06
N CYS A 225 20.64 -31.84 -22.40
CA CYS A 225 19.45 -31.84 -23.22
C CYS A 225 18.71 -33.16 -23.02
N TRP A 226 17.42 -33.12 -22.62
CA TRP A 226 16.36 -34.04 -23.05
C TRP A 226 15.02 -33.32 -22.95
#